data_AF-A0A1E5USS8-F1
#
_entry.id   AF-A0A1E5USS8-F1
#
_cell.length_a   1.000
_cell.length_b   1.000
_cell.length_c   1.000
_cell.angle_alpha   90.00
_cell.angle_beta   90.00
_cell.angle_gamma   90.00
#
_symmetry.space_group_name_H-M   'P 1'
#
loop_
_entity.id
_entity.type
_entity.pdbx_description
1 polymer ?
#
loop_
_entity_poly.entity_id
_entity_poly.type
_entity_poly.pdbx_seq_one_letter_code
_entity_poly.pdbx_strand_id
1 'polypeptide(L)'
;MAKDSPQKSQDIETMGRKPKRGARKKKGGRRNGEKQVAPAGCASSDGEGGSACAGLQMPNIECLMRQVIPKDVTISSRAKQLTHDCAVKLVGLVADEASEQARAQHRRTVKPEDIKSSL
;
A
#
# COMPACT_ATOMS: atom_id res chain seq x y z
N MET A 1 80.61 -19.67 19.68
CA MET A 1 79.59 -18.73 20.17
C MET A 1 79.88 -17.35 19.58
N ALA A 2 79.07 -16.95 18.61
CA ALA A 2 79.12 -15.74 17.76
C ALA A 2 77.94 -15.91 16.79
N LYS A 3 77.08 -14.96 16.42
CA LYS A 3 76.98 -13.49 16.54
C LYS A 3 75.50 -13.13 16.26
N ASP A 4 75.10 -11.93 16.67
CA ASP A 4 73.93 -11.14 16.26
C ASP A 4 73.20 -11.53 14.97
N SER A 5 71.86 -11.48 15.00
CA SER A 5 71.05 -11.08 13.85
C SER A 5 69.66 -10.53 14.28
N PRO A 6 69.08 -9.62 13.47
CA PRO A 6 68.19 -8.55 13.93
C PRO A 6 66.71 -8.71 13.54
N GLN A 7 65.85 -7.87 14.15
CA GLN A 7 64.45 -7.64 13.78
C GLN A 7 64.28 -7.27 12.29
N LYS A 8 63.22 -7.79 11.64
CA LYS A 8 62.43 -6.97 10.70
C LYS A 8 60.99 -7.45 10.52
N SER A 9 60.16 -6.42 10.46
CA SER A 9 58.73 -6.21 10.25
C SER A 9 57.92 -7.16 9.37
N GLN A 10 56.64 -7.17 9.74
CA GLN A 10 55.46 -7.60 9.00
C GLN A 10 55.31 -6.81 7.69
N ASP A 11 54.99 -7.52 6.61
CA ASP A 11 54.31 -6.99 5.44
C ASP A 11 53.36 -8.08 4.92
N ILE A 12 52.07 -7.84 5.06
CA ILE A 12 50.98 -8.69 4.58
C ILE A 12 50.79 -8.47 3.07
N GLU A 13 51.11 -9.49 2.28
CA GLU A 13 50.74 -9.55 0.88
C GLU A 13 49.22 -9.60 0.72
N THR A 14 48.65 -8.68 -0.06
CA THR A 14 47.37 -8.91 -0.73
C THR A 14 47.49 -8.34 -2.14
N MET A 15 47.89 -9.18 -3.08
CA MET A 15 47.85 -8.87 -4.51
C MET A 15 46.76 -9.70 -5.19
N GLY A 16 45.83 -9.03 -5.86
CA GLY A 16 44.99 -9.69 -6.85
C GLY A 16 43.70 -8.96 -7.19
N ARG A 17 43.71 -8.12 -8.24
CA ARG A 17 42.91 -8.30 -9.48
C ARG A 17 43.03 -7.08 -10.39
N LYS A 18 43.39 -7.34 -11.66
CA LYS A 18 43.58 -6.38 -12.75
C LYS A 18 42.24 -5.83 -13.29
N PRO A 19 42.25 -4.65 -13.95
CA PRO A 19 41.08 -4.03 -14.59
C PRO A 19 40.98 -4.37 -16.09
N LYS A 20 39.77 -4.33 -16.69
CA LYS A 20 39.55 -3.77 -18.06
C LYS A 20 38.12 -3.86 -18.62
N ARG A 21 37.85 -2.88 -19.50
CA ARG A 21 36.82 -2.75 -20.58
C ARG A 21 35.50 -2.12 -20.13
N GLY A 22 34.94 -1.10 -20.79
CA GLY A 22 35.25 -0.43 -22.05
C GLY A 22 34.01 0.41 -22.41
N ALA A 23 34.21 1.64 -22.90
CA ALA A 23 33.14 2.60 -23.16
C ALA A 23 32.19 2.18 -24.30
N ARG A 24 30.90 2.49 -24.15
CA ARG A 24 29.97 2.62 -25.29
C ARG A 24 29.04 3.81 -25.10
N LYS A 25 29.27 4.87 -25.88
CA LYS A 25 28.35 6.01 -26.06
C LYS A 25 27.04 5.50 -26.68
N LYS A 26 25.89 5.91 -26.14
CA LYS A 26 24.63 5.97 -26.91
C LYS A 26 23.98 7.34 -26.71
N LYS A 27 23.82 8.04 -27.83
CA LYS A 27 23.22 9.37 -28.01
C LYS A 27 21.73 9.18 -28.30
N GLY A 28 20.88 10.03 -27.73
CA GLY A 28 19.59 10.42 -28.35
C GLY A 28 18.33 10.25 -27.49
N GLY A 29 17.51 11.30 -27.48
CA GLY A 29 16.04 11.19 -27.49
C GLY A 29 15.29 11.61 -26.22
N ARG A 30 14.49 12.68 -26.32
CA ARG A 30 13.58 13.22 -25.30
C ARG A 30 12.15 12.64 -25.45
N ARG A 31 11.47 12.49 -24.29
CA ARG A 31 10.03 12.61 -23.97
C ARG A 31 9.07 11.38 -23.99
N ASN A 32 8.58 11.11 -22.77
CA ASN A 32 7.18 11.00 -22.28
C ASN A 32 6.41 9.67 -22.37
N GLY A 33 5.78 9.30 -21.24
CA GLY A 33 4.66 8.35 -21.16
C GLY A 33 4.84 7.16 -20.18
N GLU A 34 4.01 7.12 -19.14
CA GLU A 34 3.73 6.00 -18.22
C GLU A 34 4.81 5.51 -17.24
N LYS A 35 4.66 5.93 -15.98
CA LYS A 35 5.28 5.29 -14.81
C LYS A 35 4.24 4.36 -14.17
N GLN A 36 4.18 3.10 -14.63
CA GLN A 36 3.56 2.03 -13.84
C GLN A 36 4.47 1.76 -12.64
N VAL A 37 4.01 2.11 -11.44
CA VAL A 37 4.70 1.80 -10.18
C VAL A 37 4.20 0.43 -9.71
N ALA A 38 5.12 -0.51 -9.55
CA ALA A 38 4.86 -1.85 -9.03
C ALA A 38 4.23 -1.79 -7.63
N PRO A 39 3.35 -2.73 -7.24
CA PRO A 39 2.82 -2.79 -5.90
C PRO A 39 3.93 -3.23 -4.94
N ALA A 40 4.33 -2.33 -4.05
CA ALA A 40 5.18 -2.67 -2.92
C ALA A 40 4.34 -3.53 -1.95
N GLY A 41 4.70 -4.81 -1.82
CA GLY A 41 4.25 -5.63 -0.71
C GLY A 41 4.78 -5.04 0.59
N CYS A 42 3.92 -4.87 1.59
CA CYS A 42 4.34 -4.58 2.95
C CYS A 42 4.01 -5.77 3.84
N ALA A 43 5.06 -6.32 4.44
CA ALA A 43 4.98 -7.18 5.60
C ALA A 43 4.65 -6.34 6.85
N SER A 44 3.96 -7.00 7.77
CA SER A 44 3.34 -6.53 9.02
C SER A 44 4.23 -5.71 9.97
N SER A 45 3.65 -4.70 10.63
CA SER A 45 3.82 -4.46 12.09
C SER A 45 2.73 -3.52 12.61
N ASP A 46 2.03 -4.02 13.64
CA ASP A 46 1.41 -3.38 14.79
C ASP A 46 0.79 -1.97 14.68
N GLY A 47 -0.55 -1.95 14.83
CA GLY A 47 -1.18 -1.08 15.82
C GLY A 47 -1.23 0.41 15.56
N GLU A 48 -1.78 0.85 14.43
CA GLU A 48 -2.50 2.13 14.37
C GLU A 48 -3.59 2.00 13.31
N GLY A 49 -4.84 2.27 13.69
CA GLY A 49 -6.00 2.28 12.80
C GLY A 49 -5.93 3.45 11.81
N GLY A 50 -4.92 3.45 10.95
CA GLY A 50 -4.85 4.31 9.78
C GLY A 50 -5.86 3.80 8.77
N SER A 51 -7.02 4.46 8.70
CA SER A 51 -8.06 4.20 7.73
C SER A 51 -7.50 4.13 6.31
N ALA A 52 -7.22 2.93 5.85
CA ALA A 52 -7.30 2.60 4.44
C ALA A 52 -8.78 2.41 4.11
N CYS A 53 -9.64 3.41 4.40
CA CYS A 53 -10.83 3.61 3.60
C CYS A 53 -10.31 3.90 2.19
N ALA A 54 -10.13 2.84 1.40
CA ALA A 54 -10.16 2.93 -0.04
C ALA A 54 -11.50 3.59 -0.36
N GLY A 55 -11.50 4.93 -0.47
CA GLY A 55 -12.71 5.73 -0.52
C GLY A 55 -13.55 5.29 -1.71
N LEU A 56 -14.86 5.16 -1.49
CA LEU A 56 -15.80 4.92 -2.59
C LEU A 56 -15.65 6.05 -3.59
N GLN A 57 -15.42 5.73 -4.87
CA GLN A 57 -15.24 6.77 -5.88
C GLN A 57 -16.59 7.44 -6.19
N MET A 58 -16.61 8.77 -6.28
CA MET A 58 -17.83 9.54 -6.55
C MET A 58 -18.61 9.09 -7.81
N PRO A 59 -17.97 8.74 -8.94
CA PRO A 59 -18.68 8.24 -10.12
C PRO A 59 -19.49 6.95 -9.86
N ASN A 60 -19.01 6.08 -8.96
CA ASN A 60 -19.71 4.85 -8.59
C ASN A 60 -20.95 5.17 -7.76
N ILE A 61 -20.85 6.15 -6.85
CA ILE A 61 -22.00 6.66 -6.09
C ILE A 61 -23.02 7.28 -7.03
N GLU A 62 -22.59 8.13 -7.96
CA GLU A 62 -23.50 8.73 -8.94
C GLU A 62 -24.20 7.67 -9.80
N CYS A 63 -23.47 6.64 -10.25
CA CYS A 63 -24.05 5.53 -11.00
C CYS A 63 -25.14 4.79 -10.19
N LEU A 64 -24.88 4.52 -8.91
CA LEU A 64 -25.86 3.89 -8.01
C LEU A 64 -27.08 4.80 -7.78
N MET A 65 -26.89 6.09 -7.54
CA MET A 65 -27.98 7.04 -7.38
C MET A 65 -28.86 7.11 -8.65
N ARG A 66 -28.26 7.04 -9.84
CA ARG A 66 -28.99 7.05 -11.13
C ARG A 66 -29.80 5.78 -11.40
N GLN A 67 -29.60 4.69 -10.66
CA GLN A 67 -30.43 3.50 -10.77
C GLN A 67 -31.81 3.69 -10.12
N VAL A 68 -31.90 4.59 -9.13
CA VAL A 68 -33.14 4.81 -8.35
C VAL A 68 -33.76 6.18 -8.58
N ILE A 69 -33.01 7.14 -9.14
CA ILE A 69 -33.48 8.49 -9.45
C ILE A 69 -33.87 8.58 -10.93
N PRO A 70 -35.08 9.09 -11.26
CA PRO A 70 -35.50 9.34 -12.64
C PRO A 70 -34.50 10.23 -13.42
N LYS A 71 -34.39 10.00 -14.73
CA LYS A 71 -33.37 10.63 -15.59
C LYS A 71 -33.55 12.13 -15.77
N ASP A 72 -34.78 12.59 -15.65
CA ASP A 72 -35.21 13.99 -15.72
C ASP A 72 -34.86 14.79 -14.46
N VAL A 73 -34.49 14.11 -13.36
CA VAL A 73 -34.13 14.74 -12.10
C VAL A 73 -32.63 14.99 -12.03
N THR A 74 -32.25 16.23 -11.70
CA THR A 74 -30.85 16.59 -11.46
C THR A 74 -30.44 16.23 -10.03
N ILE A 75 -29.24 15.66 -9.87
CA ILE A 75 -28.69 15.33 -8.55
C ILE A 75 -27.68 16.42 -8.21
N SER A 76 -27.93 17.17 -7.14
CA SER A 76 -27.03 18.25 -6.71
C SER A 76 -25.69 17.71 -6.21
N SER A 77 -24.62 18.50 -6.34
CA SER A 77 -23.29 18.14 -5.82
C SER A 77 -23.30 17.82 -4.33
N ARG A 78 -24.10 18.57 -3.54
CA ARG A 78 -24.27 18.34 -2.11
C ARG A 78 -24.97 17.01 -1.81
N ALA A 79 -25.99 16.63 -2.59
CA ALA A 79 -26.64 15.33 -2.42
C ALA A 79 -25.68 14.17 -2.70
N LYS A 80 -24.83 14.30 -3.74
CA LYS A 80 -23.78 13.32 -4.05
C LYS A 80 -22.80 13.18 -2.88
N GLN A 81 -22.31 14.30 -2.34
CA GLN A 81 -21.36 14.29 -1.22
C GLN A 81 -21.98 13.70 0.05
N LEU A 82 -23.21 14.10 0.41
CA LEU A 82 -23.90 13.54 1.57
C LEU A 82 -24.10 12.04 1.45
N THR A 83 -24.48 11.55 0.25
CA THR A 83 -24.65 10.12 -0.01
C THR A 83 -23.32 9.37 0.15
N HIS A 84 -22.23 9.95 -0.35
CA HIS A 84 -20.88 9.41 -0.21
C HIS A 84 -20.44 9.33 1.26
N ASP A 85 -20.58 10.42 2.01
CA ASP A 85 -20.21 10.49 3.43
C ASP A 85 -21.02 9.46 4.24
N CYS A 86 -22.32 9.34 3.96
CA CYS A 86 -23.20 8.34 4.56
C CYS A 86 -22.76 6.91 4.22
N ALA A 87 -22.41 6.63 2.97
CA ALA A 87 -21.98 5.29 2.54
C ALA A 87 -20.67 4.88 3.22
N VAL A 88 -19.70 5.79 3.30
CA VAL A 88 -18.44 5.54 4.02
C VAL A 88 -18.70 5.29 5.51
N LYS A 89 -19.56 6.11 6.14
CA LYS A 89 -19.94 5.91 7.53
C LYS A 89 -20.67 4.58 7.76
N LEU A 90 -21.57 4.18 6.85
CA LEU A 90 -22.31 2.92 6.93
C LEU A 90 -21.36 1.72 6.94
N VAL A 91 -20.36 1.71 6.06
CA VAL A 91 -19.35 0.63 6.02
C VAL A 91 -18.60 0.54 7.35
N GLY A 92 -18.23 1.69 7.94
CA GLY A 92 -17.62 1.74 9.27
C GLY A 92 -18.53 1.14 10.35
N LEU A 93 -19.79 1.56 10.40
CA LEU A 93 -20.77 1.06 11.37
C LEU A 93 -20.96 -0.46 11.28
N VAL A 94 -21.18 -0.98 10.07
CA VAL A 94 -21.38 -2.43 9.85
C VAL A 94 -20.12 -3.21 10.20
N ALA A 95 -18.93 -2.69 9.86
CA ALA A 95 -17.67 -3.34 10.21
C ALA A 95 -17.42 -3.36 11.72
N ASP A 96 -17.73 -2.27 12.42
CA ASP A 96 -17.59 -2.16 13.87
C ASP A 96 -18.51 -3.13 14.60
N GLU A 97 -19.77 -3.21 14.18
CA GLU A 97 -20.75 -4.14 14.74
C GLU A 97 -20.40 -5.60 14.44
N ALA A 98 -20.01 -5.92 13.21
CA ALA A 98 -19.58 -7.29 12.87
C ALA A 98 -18.31 -7.70 13.63
N SER A 99 -17.40 -6.75 13.86
CA SER A 99 -16.22 -6.94 14.70
C SER A 99 -16.60 -7.16 16.17
N GLU A 100 -17.61 -6.46 16.67
CA GLU A 100 -18.17 -6.71 18.00
C GLU A 100 -18.78 -8.10 18.14
N GLN A 101 -19.57 -8.54 17.16
CA GLN A 101 -20.15 -9.89 17.13
C GLN A 101 -19.07 -10.98 17.13
N ALA A 102 -18.01 -10.79 16.35
CA ALA A 102 -16.87 -11.71 16.35
C ALA A 102 -16.18 -11.76 17.72
N ARG A 103 -15.96 -10.59 18.36
CA ARG A 103 -15.37 -10.50 19.71
C ARG A 103 -16.25 -11.15 20.78
N ALA A 104 -17.57 -10.97 20.69
CA ALA A 104 -18.54 -11.59 21.61
C ALA A 104 -18.47 -13.13 21.57
N GLN A 105 -18.08 -13.69 20.42
CA GLN A 105 -17.85 -15.14 20.25
C GLN A 105 -16.38 -15.55 20.47
N HIS A 106 -15.57 -14.68 21.09
CA HIS A 106 -14.13 -14.88 21.34
C HIS A 106 -13.29 -15.15 20.09
N ARG A 107 -13.72 -14.63 18.92
CA ARG A 107 -12.99 -14.73 17.66
C ARG A 107 -12.26 -13.43 17.33
N ARG A 108 -11.11 -13.55 16.68
CA ARG A 108 -10.36 -12.41 16.11
C ARG A 108 -10.71 -12.12 14.65
N THR A 109 -11.34 -13.07 13.97
CA THR A 109 -11.68 -12.98 12.55
C THR A 109 -13.18 -12.78 12.40
N VAL A 110 -13.57 -11.71 11.70
CA VAL A 110 -14.94 -11.46 11.25
C VAL A 110 -15.30 -12.47 10.16
N LYS A 111 -16.41 -13.16 10.34
CA LYS A 111 -16.96 -14.10 9.35
C LYS A 111 -18.13 -13.45 8.59
N PRO A 112 -18.53 -13.99 7.43
CA PRO A 112 -19.67 -13.47 6.67
C PRO A 112 -20.97 -13.41 7.47
N GLU A 113 -21.17 -14.34 8.41
CA GLU A 113 -22.36 -14.42 9.26
C GLU A 113 -22.43 -13.26 10.25
N ASP A 114 -21.27 -12.73 10.68
CA ASP A 114 -21.20 -11.57 11.56
C ASP A 114 -21.70 -10.32 10.81
N ILE A 115 -21.23 -10.12 9.57
CA ILE A 115 -21.69 -9.02 8.70
C ILE A 115 -23.19 -9.13 8.41
N LYS A 116 -23.69 -10.34 8.14
CA LYS A 116 -25.12 -10.58 7.92
C LYS A 116 -25.97 -10.27 9.15
N SER A 117 -25.44 -10.50 10.35
CA SER A 117 -26.17 -10.26 11.60
C SER A 117 -26.16 -8.79 12.02
N SER A 118 -25.27 -7.97 11.44
CA SER A 118 -25.16 -6.52 11.64
C SER A 118 -26.05 -5.68 10.70
N LEU A 119 -26.93 -6.31 9.92
CA LEU A 119 -27.81 -5.67 8.93
C LEU A 119 -29.27 -6.05 9.17
#